data_AF-D3LUZ5-F1
#
_entry.id   AF-D3LUZ5-F1
#
_cell.length_a   1.000
_cell.length_b   1.000
_cell.length_c   1.000
_cell.angle_alpha   90.00
_cell.angle_beta   90.00
_cell.angle_gamma   90.00
#
_symmetry.space_group_name_H-M   'P 1'
#
loop_
_entity.id
_entity.type
_entity.pdbx_description
1 polymer ?
#
loop_
_entity_poly.entity_id
_entity_poly.type
_entity_poly.pdbx_seq_one_letter_code
_entity_poly.pdbx_strand_id
1 'polypeptide(L)'
;MKVQYIIGMIVSFFCVTSACGATYIDTSGLPDAQILSYLQVTRGLQVFPEKRLYPQREITYNELAKLLTDVDGNIPGVTDSGSNSREILQKNGIFPLKIAGNAVVTRQNLQIILQRWQQFNGRVGGKKMPALNGKSVPVTRYEAIRSVYYALYGTPMPSPSGWQDEERVWQKLLGYYGSPANFFANGIIYREQNAVVIGVYPEKREHLEAIIPAAWVRAGNVRIRSVVYSQQEYLTQMKKVKYILKQCGDGEKYRALVPNYERQQLILTVSQPLRVETRKVLQKNILPHMLYVVAAGQGNNPQYKENLRREKNRLRFVPYVPGLSPEMEQAIDDFQYEVMR
;
A
#
# COMPACT_ATOMS: atom_id res chain seq x y z
N MET A 1 -24.96 63.56 -4.96
CA MET A 1 -23.76 63.00 -4.30
C MET A 1 -23.96 61.51 -4.11
N LYS A 2 -23.13 60.69 -4.78
CA LYS A 2 -23.08 59.23 -4.64
C LYS A 2 -22.08 58.91 -3.52
N VAL A 3 -22.49 58.15 -2.52
CA VAL A 3 -21.56 57.54 -1.56
C VAL A 3 -21.67 56.03 -1.76
N GLN A 4 -20.60 55.46 -2.32
CA GLN A 4 -20.41 54.02 -2.49
C GLN A 4 -19.95 53.44 -1.15
N TYR A 5 -20.69 52.47 -0.62
CA TYR A 5 -20.23 51.62 0.47
C TYR A 5 -19.36 50.49 -0.11
N ILE A 6 -18.06 50.54 0.17
CA ILE A 6 -17.15 49.40 -0.02
C ILE A 6 -17.35 48.48 1.19
N ILE A 7 -18.08 47.40 1.00
CA ILE A 7 -18.13 46.28 1.95
C ILE A 7 -16.82 45.50 1.75
N GLY A 8 -15.87 45.74 2.63
CA GLY A 8 -14.67 44.92 2.77
C GLY A 8 -15.05 43.53 3.24
N MET A 9 -15.14 42.60 2.29
CA MET A 9 -15.28 41.17 2.57
C MET A 9 -13.95 40.66 3.13
N ILE A 10 -13.83 40.67 4.46
CA ILE A 10 -12.80 39.90 5.16
C ILE A 10 -13.12 38.44 4.91
N VAL A 11 -12.42 37.84 3.94
CA VAL A 11 -12.40 36.40 3.73
C VAL A 11 -11.72 35.80 4.95
N SER A 12 -12.53 35.42 5.94
CA SER A 12 -12.10 34.55 7.03
C SER A 12 -11.67 33.23 6.40
N PHE A 13 -10.36 33.09 6.21
CA PHE A 13 -9.69 31.83 5.92
C PHE A 13 -9.94 30.91 7.12
N PHE A 14 -11.04 30.15 7.08
CA PHE A 14 -11.17 28.98 7.92
C PHE A 14 -10.08 28.01 7.44
N CYS A 15 -8.95 28.02 8.13
CA CYS A 15 -8.03 26.89 8.16
C CYS A 15 -8.81 25.72 8.77
N VAL A 16 -9.51 24.97 7.92
CA VAL A 16 -9.90 23.61 8.25
C VAL A 16 -8.59 22.84 8.30
N THR A 17 -8.03 22.71 9.50
CA THR A 17 -6.98 21.74 9.80
C THR A 17 -7.63 20.37 9.74
N SER A 18 -7.89 19.87 8.53
CA SER A 18 -8.05 18.45 8.32
C SER A 18 -6.74 17.80 8.74
N ALA A 19 -6.77 16.95 9.76
CA ALA A 19 -5.64 16.16 10.21
C ALA A 19 -5.25 15.12 9.13
N CYS A 20 -4.72 15.60 8.02
CA CYS A 20 -3.88 14.85 7.12
C CYS A 20 -2.45 15.02 7.65
N GLY A 21 -1.74 13.92 7.90
CA GLY A 21 -0.51 13.85 8.69
C GLY A 21 0.45 15.03 8.46
N ALA A 22 0.97 15.59 9.56
CA ALA A 22 1.79 16.80 9.55
C ALA A 22 2.86 16.77 8.45
N THR A 23 2.80 17.72 7.51
CA THR A 23 3.87 17.93 6.53
C THR A 23 5.09 18.44 7.29
N TYR A 24 6.21 17.71 7.24
CA TYR A 24 7.44 18.12 7.88
C TYR A 24 8.01 19.38 7.21
N ILE A 25 8.28 20.41 8.00
CA ILE A 25 8.64 21.74 7.50
C ILE A 25 10.10 21.86 7.02
N ASP A 26 10.93 20.86 7.26
CA ASP A 26 12.39 20.85 7.04
C ASP A 26 12.82 19.82 5.98
N THR A 27 11.96 19.56 4.99
CA THR A 27 12.17 18.55 3.94
C THR A 27 12.47 19.15 2.56
N SER A 28 12.40 20.48 2.44
CA SER A 28 12.71 21.20 1.20
C SER A 28 14.17 20.94 0.76
N GLY A 29 14.36 20.57 -0.50
CA GLY A 29 15.68 20.33 -1.08
C GLY A 29 16.25 18.92 -0.82
N LEU A 30 15.52 18.05 -0.12
CA LEU A 30 15.91 16.64 -0.01
C LEU A 30 15.65 15.90 -1.34
N PRO A 31 16.61 15.09 -1.82
CA PRO A 31 16.42 14.30 -3.04
C PRO A 31 15.41 13.18 -2.76
N ASP A 32 14.36 13.07 -3.58
CA ASP A 32 13.22 12.16 -3.36
C ASP A 32 12.34 12.49 -2.14
N ALA A 33 12.24 13.77 -1.73
CA ALA A 33 11.42 14.20 -0.59
C ALA A 33 9.98 13.67 -0.64
N GLN A 34 9.47 13.43 -1.84
CA GLN A 34 8.17 12.83 -2.10
C GLN A 34 7.98 11.42 -1.49
N ILE A 35 9.05 10.66 -1.21
CA ILE A 35 8.97 9.36 -0.51
C ILE A 35 8.29 9.52 0.85
N LEU A 36 8.56 10.63 1.53
CA LEU A 36 8.05 10.89 2.87
C LEU A 36 6.55 11.13 2.84
N SER A 37 6.08 12.06 2.01
CA SER A 37 4.65 12.35 1.90
C SER A 37 3.88 11.12 1.39
N TYR A 38 4.48 10.39 0.45
CA TYR A 38 3.95 9.12 -0.01
C TYR A 38 3.78 8.13 1.16
N LEU A 39 4.79 7.86 1.99
CA LEU A 39 4.64 6.94 3.12
C LEU A 39 3.66 7.47 4.20
N GLN A 40 3.57 8.77 4.42
CA GLN A 40 2.58 9.38 5.33
C GLN A 40 1.15 9.15 4.86
N VAL A 41 0.87 9.40 3.59
CA VAL A 41 -0.47 9.24 3.01
C VAL A 41 -0.81 7.76 2.84
N THR A 42 0.18 6.92 2.48
CA THR A 42 -0.06 5.53 2.07
C THR A 42 -0.04 4.54 3.19
N ARG A 43 0.81 4.77 4.18
CA ARG A 43 1.01 3.86 5.29
C ARG A 43 0.65 4.46 6.64
N GLY A 44 0.25 5.75 6.68
CA GLY A 44 -0.03 6.41 7.95
C GLY A 44 1.24 6.59 8.79
N LEU A 45 2.38 6.88 8.15
CA LEU A 45 3.65 7.09 8.83
C LEU A 45 3.54 8.16 9.93
N GLN A 46 3.77 7.77 11.19
CA GLN A 46 3.64 8.63 12.39
C GLN A 46 4.89 8.65 13.27
N VAL A 47 5.97 8.00 12.85
CA VAL A 47 7.18 7.74 13.64
C VAL A 47 7.82 8.99 14.24
N PHE A 48 7.72 10.15 13.56
CA PHE A 48 8.20 11.42 14.07
C PHE A 48 7.00 12.39 14.19
N PRO A 49 6.24 12.36 15.31
CA PRO A 49 5.00 13.13 15.45
C PRO A 49 5.22 14.65 15.53
N GLU A 50 6.48 15.10 15.63
CA GLU A 50 6.85 16.52 15.62
C GLU A 50 6.75 17.13 14.21
N LYS A 51 6.58 18.46 14.13
CA LYS A 51 6.53 19.19 12.85
C LYS A 51 7.85 19.16 12.05
N ARG A 52 8.95 18.73 12.65
CA ARG A 52 10.29 18.67 12.04
C ARG A 52 10.79 17.23 11.99
N LEU A 53 11.27 16.81 10.82
CA LEU A 53 11.84 15.49 10.61
C LEU A 53 13.26 15.39 11.18
N TYR A 54 14.02 16.49 11.12
CA TYR A 54 15.48 16.51 11.32
C TYR A 54 16.18 15.49 10.42
N PRO A 55 16.17 15.67 9.09
CA PRO A 55 16.54 14.63 8.13
C PRO A 55 17.97 14.11 8.29
N GLN A 56 18.89 14.92 8.79
CA GLN A 56 20.29 14.56 9.03
C GLN A 56 20.56 13.97 10.42
N ARG A 57 19.56 13.98 11.32
CA ARG A 57 19.71 13.36 12.64
C ARG A 57 19.80 11.85 12.48
N GLU A 58 20.68 11.24 13.24
CA GLU A 58 20.85 9.79 13.28
C GLU A 58 19.59 9.11 13.80
N ILE A 59 19.18 8.02 13.16
CA ILE A 59 18.02 7.24 13.58
C ILE A 59 18.41 6.24 14.67
N THR A 60 17.58 6.13 15.70
CA THR A 60 17.72 5.16 16.77
C THR A 60 16.98 3.86 16.47
N TYR A 61 17.30 2.79 17.20
CA TYR A 61 16.58 1.52 17.06
C TYR A 61 15.08 1.65 17.41
N ASN A 62 14.71 2.48 18.39
CA ASN A 62 13.31 2.73 18.73
C ASN A 62 12.56 3.43 17.59
N GLU A 63 13.18 4.43 16.97
CA GLU A 63 12.59 5.14 15.84
C GLU A 63 12.49 4.22 14.62
N LEU A 64 13.53 3.44 14.30
CA LEU A 64 13.47 2.48 13.20
C LEU A 64 12.38 1.42 13.45
N ALA A 65 12.23 0.95 14.69
CA ALA A 65 11.20 -0.01 15.03
C ALA A 65 9.80 0.57 14.79
N LYS A 66 9.56 1.80 15.24
CA LYS A 66 8.30 2.48 15.01
C LYS A 66 8.06 2.76 13.51
N LEU A 67 9.09 3.18 12.77
CA LEU A 67 9.02 3.36 11.31
C LEU A 67 8.52 2.08 10.63
N LEU A 68 9.13 0.93 10.93
CA LEU A 68 8.74 -0.35 10.32
C LEU A 68 7.32 -0.77 10.71
N THR A 69 6.92 -0.63 11.97
CA THR A 69 5.54 -0.96 12.39
C THR A 69 4.50 0.00 11.86
N ASP A 70 4.84 1.28 11.67
CA ASP A 70 3.94 2.26 11.08
C ASP A 70 3.74 1.97 9.59
N VAL A 71 4.79 1.56 8.86
CA VAL A 71 4.65 1.31 7.42
C VAL A 71 4.08 -0.08 7.08
N ASP A 72 4.17 -1.03 8.02
CA ASP A 72 3.82 -2.42 7.83
C ASP A 72 2.68 -2.87 8.75
N GLY A 73 1.49 -2.98 8.19
CA GLY A 73 0.35 -3.51 8.95
C GLY A 73 0.27 -5.04 8.98
N ASN A 74 1.24 -5.78 8.42
CA ASN A 74 1.25 -7.26 8.46
C ASN A 74 1.94 -7.82 9.72
N ILE A 75 2.55 -6.97 10.54
CA ILE A 75 3.30 -7.41 11.72
C ILE A 75 2.31 -7.73 12.86
N PRO A 76 2.23 -9.00 13.33
CA PRO A 76 1.31 -9.37 14.40
C PRO A 76 1.63 -8.65 15.71
N GLY A 77 0.59 -8.18 16.42
CA GLY A 77 0.72 -7.53 17.74
C GLY A 77 0.82 -5.99 17.71
N VAL A 78 0.79 -5.37 16.52
CA VAL A 78 0.79 -3.90 16.35
C VAL A 78 -0.56 -3.25 16.72
N THR A 79 -1.62 -4.04 16.93
CA THR A 79 -3.02 -3.57 17.10
C THR A 79 -3.37 -2.96 18.45
N ASP A 80 -2.49 -3.06 19.45
CA ASP A 80 -2.80 -2.63 20.82
C ASP A 80 -2.18 -1.24 21.10
N SER A 81 -3.01 -0.29 21.53
CA SER A 81 -2.54 1.01 22.00
C SER A 81 -1.57 0.81 23.17
N GLY A 82 -0.29 1.08 22.96
CA GLY A 82 0.78 0.92 23.97
C GLY A 82 1.78 -0.20 23.68
N SER A 83 1.61 -0.97 22.60
CA SER A 83 2.60 -1.99 22.22
C SER A 83 3.96 -1.38 21.85
N ASN A 84 5.03 -1.93 22.43
CA ASN A 84 6.40 -1.53 22.12
C ASN A 84 6.83 -2.12 20.76
N SER A 85 6.90 -1.27 19.72
CA SER A 85 7.30 -1.67 18.36
C SER A 85 8.58 -2.50 18.33
N ARG A 86 9.57 -2.17 19.19
CA ARG A 86 10.85 -2.89 19.23
C ARG A 86 10.67 -4.33 19.72
N GLU A 87 9.87 -4.54 20.75
CA GLU A 87 9.61 -5.88 21.30
C GLU A 87 8.83 -6.74 20.31
N ILE A 88 7.87 -6.15 19.59
CA ILE A 88 7.14 -6.83 18.53
C ILE A 88 8.12 -7.32 17.45
N LEU A 89 8.98 -6.44 16.95
CA LEU A 89 9.95 -6.80 15.91
C LEU A 89 10.99 -7.83 16.40
N GLN A 90 11.34 -7.80 17.69
CA GLN A 90 12.22 -8.79 18.30
C GLN A 90 11.56 -10.17 18.40
N LYS A 91 10.30 -10.24 18.87
CA LYS A 91 9.52 -11.48 18.94
C LYS A 91 9.35 -12.14 17.57
N ASN A 92 9.22 -11.32 16.52
CA ASN A 92 9.12 -11.78 15.13
C ASN A 92 10.48 -12.04 14.45
N GLY A 93 11.60 -11.95 15.19
CA GLY A 93 12.94 -12.25 14.68
C GLY A 93 13.53 -11.20 13.71
N ILE A 94 12.85 -10.05 13.54
CA ILE A 94 13.26 -8.97 12.63
C ILE A 94 14.38 -8.14 13.28
N PHE A 95 14.23 -7.81 14.56
CA PHE A 95 15.20 -7.03 15.33
C PHE A 95 16.14 -7.88 16.20
N PRO A 96 17.37 -7.41 16.47
CA PRO A 96 18.27 -8.07 17.41
C PRO A 96 17.79 -7.91 18.87
N LEU A 97 17.96 -8.96 19.67
CA LEU A 97 17.48 -9.02 21.07
C LEU A 97 18.27 -8.15 22.06
N LYS A 98 19.57 -7.92 21.80
CA LYS A 98 20.51 -7.33 22.78
C LYS A 98 20.99 -5.92 22.42
N ILE A 99 20.15 -5.09 21.81
CA ILE A 99 20.50 -3.71 21.45
C ILE A 99 19.62 -2.70 22.19
N ALA A 100 20.25 -1.69 22.80
CA ALA A 100 19.56 -0.60 23.47
C ALA A 100 18.73 0.24 22.47
N GLY A 101 17.52 0.64 22.87
CA GLY A 101 16.57 1.29 21.97
C GLY A 101 17.01 2.68 21.50
N ASN A 102 17.79 3.39 22.32
CA ASN A 102 18.37 4.70 22.00
C ASN A 102 19.71 4.59 21.26
N ALA A 103 20.24 3.39 21.03
CA ALA A 103 21.43 3.22 20.23
C ALA A 103 21.15 3.65 18.78
N VAL A 104 22.20 4.15 18.12
CA VAL A 104 22.14 4.58 16.72
C VAL A 104 22.24 3.38 15.79
N VAL A 105 21.42 3.38 14.74
CA VAL A 105 21.45 2.33 13.72
C VAL A 105 22.58 2.62 12.73
N THR A 106 23.41 1.61 12.46
CA THR A 106 24.43 1.66 11.41
C THR A 106 23.89 1.11 10.09
N ARG A 107 24.49 1.51 8.97
CA ARG A 107 24.12 1.04 7.63
C ARG A 107 24.10 -0.49 7.51
N GLN A 108 25.09 -1.17 8.09
CA GLN A 108 25.13 -2.64 8.11
C GLN A 108 23.93 -3.23 8.85
N ASN A 109 23.61 -2.68 10.02
CA ASN A 109 22.50 -3.19 10.82
C ASN A 109 21.15 -2.91 10.16
N LEU A 110 20.99 -1.74 9.54
CA LEU A 110 19.79 -1.44 8.75
C LEU A 110 19.60 -2.44 7.61
N GLN A 111 20.65 -2.76 6.85
CA GLN A 111 20.56 -3.72 5.75
C GLN A 111 20.14 -5.11 6.24
N ILE A 112 20.71 -5.60 7.35
CA ILE A 112 20.35 -6.90 7.95
C ILE A 112 18.89 -6.89 8.40
N ILE A 113 18.45 -5.83 9.08
CA ILE A 113 17.07 -5.68 9.57
C ILE A 113 16.08 -5.68 8.40
N LEU A 114 16.34 -4.90 7.35
CA LEU A 114 15.45 -4.82 6.20
C LEU A 114 15.38 -6.14 5.42
N GLN A 115 16.49 -6.88 5.33
CA GLN A 115 16.49 -8.23 4.76
C GLN A 115 15.63 -9.21 5.57
N ARG A 116 15.78 -9.22 6.90
CA ARG A 116 14.96 -10.06 7.79
C ARG A 116 13.48 -9.68 7.72
N TRP A 117 13.20 -8.38 7.65
CA TRP A 117 11.84 -7.87 7.51
C TRP A 117 11.20 -8.29 6.18
N GLN A 118 11.94 -8.22 5.07
CA GLN A 118 11.46 -8.74 3.78
C GLN A 118 11.22 -10.26 3.84
N GLN A 119 12.14 -11.03 4.45
CA GLN A 119 11.97 -12.47 4.64
C GLN A 119 10.74 -12.82 5.49
N PHE A 120 10.51 -12.07 6.56
CA PHE A 120 9.35 -12.22 7.43
C PHE A 120 8.03 -12.07 6.65
N ASN A 121 7.96 -11.08 5.75
CA ASN A 121 6.81 -10.86 4.87
C ASN A 121 6.72 -11.86 3.68
N GLY A 122 7.43 -12.98 3.73
CA GLY A 122 7.40 -14.01 2.69
C GLY A 122 8.05 -13.60 1.36
N ARG A 123 8.82 -12.49 1.33
CA ARG A 123 9.50 -12.00 0.11
C ARG A 123 10.78 -12.78 -0.15
N VAL A 124 10.65 -14.02 -0.59
CA VAL A 124 11.79 -14.89 -0.92
C VAL A 124 12.57 -14.29 -2.11
N GLY A 125 13.86 -14.00 -1.89
CA GLY A 125 14.76 -13.37 -2.86
C GLY A 125 15.03 -11.87 -2.62
N GLY A 126 14.18 -11.20 -1.83
CA GLY A 126 14.28 -9.77 -1.52
C GLY A 126 14.08 -8.87 -2.75
N LYS A 127 13.42 -7.72 -2.58
CA LYS A 127 13.51 -6.69 -3.64
C LYS A 127 14.93 -6.13 -3.62
N LYS A 128 15.59 -5.98 -4.78
CA LYS A 128 16.95 -5.43 -4.87
C LYS A 128 16.97 -4.03 -4.25
N MET A 129 17.60 -3.92 -3.09
CA MET A 129 17.84 -2.63 -2.44
C MET A 129 19.18 -2.06 -2.89
N PRO A 130 19.31 -0.72 -2.98
CA PRO A 130 20.61 -0.09 -3.09
C PRO A 130 21.54 -0.55 -1.96
N ALA A 131 22.79 -0.87 -2.30
CA ALA A 131 23.78 -1.25 -1.29
C ALA A 131 24.07 -0.04 -0.39
N LEU A 132 24.04 -0.25 0.94
CA LEU A 132 24.41 0.78 1.90
C LEU A 132 25.91 0.69 2.17
N ASN A 133 26.68 1.61 1.59
CA ASN A 133 28.14 1.63 1.70
C ASN A 133 28.60 2.20 3.06
N GLY A 134 29.66 1.62 3.62
CA GLY A 134 30.23 2.05 4.91
C GLY A 134 29.53 1.42 6.11
N LYS A 135 29.96 0.21 6.48
CA LYS A 135 29.28 -0.67 7.46
C LYS A 135 28.94 0.00 8.79
N SER A 136 29.90 0.74 9.36
CA SER A 136 29.78 1.37 10.69
C SER A 136 29.21 2.78 10.65
N VAL A 137 28.87 3.31 9.47
CA VAL A 137 28.36 4.67 9.33
C VAL A 137 26.94 4.72 9.90
N PRO A 138 26.66 5.67 10.83
CA PRO A 138 25.32 5.96 11.29
C PRO A 138 24.35 6.28 10.15
N VAL A 139 23.12 5.79 10.28
CA VAL A 139 22.05 6.07 9.32
C VAL A 139 21.28 7.30 9.79
N THR A 140 21.04 8.25 8.90
CA THR A 140 20.15 9.38 9.19
C THR A 140 18.68 8.98 9.10
N ARG A 141 17.78 9.71 9.77
CA ARG A 141 16.33 9.50 9.68
C ARG A 141 15.86 9.47 8.23
N TYR A 142 16.37 10.38 7.39
CA TYR A 142 16.00 10.43 5.99
C TYR A 142 16.50 9.23 5.19
N GLU A 143 17.76 8.82 5.41
CA GLU A 143 18.31 7.62 4.76
C GLU A 143 17.50 6.37 5.12
N ALA A 144 17.11 6.22 6.39
CA ALA A 144 16.30 5.10 6.85
C ALA A 144 14.91 5.04 6.18
N ILE A 145 14.21 6.19 6.09
CA ILE A 145 12.90 6.29 5.41
C ILE A 145 13.02 5.86 3.94
N ARG A 146 14.05 6.35 3.24
CA ARG A 146 14.31 5.95 1.84
C ARG A 146 14.61 4.46 1.74
N SER A 147 15.47 3.91 2.60
CA SER A 147 15.80 2.49 2.59
C SER A 147 14.57 1.61 2.86
N VAL A 148 13.67 2.01 3.76
CA VAL A 148 12.40 1.33 4.02
C VAL A 148 11.49 1.38 2.79
N TYR A 149 11.40 2.53 2.12
CA TYR A 149 10.73 2.60 0.82
C TYR A 149 11.39 1.62 -0.17
N TYR A 150 12.68 1.69 -0.45
CA TYR A 150 13.30 0.74 -1.39
C TYR A 150 13.09 -0.73 -1.00
N ALA A 151 13.08 -1.06 0.29
CA ALA A 151 12.79 -2.41 0.77
C ALA A 151 11.34 -2.85 0.51
N LEU A 152 10.38 -1.93 0.59
CA LEU A 152 8.97 -2.16 0.24
C LEU A 152 8.79 -2.29 -1.27
N TYR A 153 9.31 -1.32 -2.03
CA TYR A 153 8.92 -1.05 -3.42
C TYR A 153 9.88 -1.67 -4.45
N GLY A 154 11.15 -1.87 -4.10
CA GLY A 154 12.17 -2.48 -4.98
C GLY A 154 12.55 -1.68 -6.21
N THR A 155 12.02 -0.47 -6.34
CA THR A 155 12.22 0.41 -7.48
C THR A 155 12.45 1.83 -6.97
N PRO A 156 13.23 2.65 -7.70
CA PRO A 156 13.15 4.09 -7.52
C PRO A 156 11.73 4.54 -7.76
N MET A 157 11.32 5.58 -7.02
CA MET A 157 9.99 6.12 -7.19
C MET A 157 9.75 6.45 -8.67
N PRO A 158 8.61 6.08 -9.27
CA PRO A 158 8.29 6.48 -10.63
C PRO A 158 8.36 8.00 -10.78
N SER A 159 8.66 8.46 -12.01
CA SER A 159 8.83 9.87 -12.37
C SER A 159 7.78 10.79 -11.73
N PRO A 160 8.16 12.02 -11.29
CA PRO A 160 7.31 12.94 -10.53
C PRO A 160 5.92 13.19 -11.11
N SER A 161 5.75 13.17 -12.44
CA SER A 161 4.47 13.50 -13.09
C SER A 161 3.35 12.51 -12.77
N GLY A 162 3.64 11.20 -12.77
CA GLY A 162 2.64 10.18 -12.47
C GLY A 162 2.27 10.12 -10.98
N TRP A 163 3.23 10.42 -10.11
CA TRP A 163 3.06 10.39 -8.66
C TRP A 163 2.34 11.63 -8.12
N GLN A 164 2.66 12.82 -8.64
CA GLN A 164 1.99 14.06 -8.25
C GLN A 164 0.48 13.98 -8.53
N ASP A 165 0.08 13.33 -9.62
CA ASP A 165 -1.35 13.16 -9.93
C ASP A 165 -2.05 12.24 -8.91
N GLU A 166 -1.39 11.17 -8.49
CA GLU A 166 -1.95 10.23 -7.51
C GLU A 166 -2.03 10.81 -6.11
N GLU A 167 -0.96 11.47 -5.63
CA GLU A 167 -0.96 12.16 -4.34
C GLU A 167 -2.04 13.25 -4.30
N ARG A 168 -2.14 14.05 -5.37
CA ARG A 168 -3.16 15.11 -5.48
C ARG A 168 -4.59 14.55 -5.54
N VAL A 169 -4.80 13.43 -6.23
CA VAL A 169 -6.08 12.69 -6.19
C VAL A 169 -6.40 12.26 -4.77
N TRP A 170 -5.43 11.70 -4.04
CA TRP A 170 -5.63 11.29 -2.66
C TRP A 170 -5.95 12.45 -1.73
N GLN A 171 -5.28 13.59 -1.87
CA GLN A 171 -5.64 14.78 -1.11
C GLN A 171 -7.10 15.20 -1.33
N LYS A 172 -7.60 15.12 -2.58
CA LYS A 172 -9.02 15.39 -2.90
C LYS A 172 -9.95 14.35 -2.27
N LEU A 173 -9.60 13.07 -2.38
CA LEU A 173 -10.38 11.99 -1.79
C LEU A 173 -10.45 12.10 -0.26
N LEU A 174 -9.32 12.37 0.41
CA LEU A 174 -9.28 12.52 1.87
C LEU A 174 -9.96 13.81 2.33
N GLY A 175 -9.87 14.89 1.56
CA GLY A 175 -10.62 16.11 1.85
C GLY A 175 -12.14 15.89 1.83
N TYR A 176 -12.62 14.98 0.98
CA TYR A 176 -14.05 14.68 0.88
C TYR A 176 -14.53 13.55 1.80
N TYR A 177 -13.82 12.41 1.81
CA TYR A 177 -14.19 11.22 2.59
C TYR A 177 -13.65 11.24 4.03
N GLY A 178 -12.73 12.15 4.36
CA GLY A 178 -12.11 12.30 5.68
C GLY A 178 -11.04 11.25 6.01
N SER A 179 -11.14 10.03 5.49
CA SER A 179 -10.17 8.96 5.70
C SER A 179 -10.11 7.97 4.53
N PRO A 180 -9.01 7.22 4.36
CA PRO A 180 -8.93 6.15 3.38
C PRO A 180 -10.01 5.07 3.62
N ALA A 181 -10.27 4.71 4.88
CA ALA A 181 -11.26 3.69 5.23
C ALA A 181 -12.68 4.06 4.74
N ASN A 182 -13.08 5.33 4.92
CA ASN A 182 -14.37 5.83 4.45
C ASN A 182 -14.47 5.81 2.92
N PHE A 183 -13.38 6.13 2.23
CA PHE A 183 -13.33 6.02 0.78
C PHE A 183 -13.42 4.55 0.33
N PHE A 184 -12.65 3.65 0.94
CA PHE A 184 -12.60 2.23 0.56
C PHE A 184 -13.83 1.41 0.88
N ALA A 185 -14.68 1.89 1.78
CA ALA A 185 -16.04 1.37 1.93
C ALA A 185 -16.87 1.54 0.65
N ASN A 186 -16.53 2.53 -0.18
CA ASN A 186 -17.37 3.03 -1.28
C ASN A 186 -16.69 3.03 -2.65
N GLY A 187 -15.40 2.73 -2.70
CA GLY A 187 -14.63 2.86 -3.91
C GLY A 187 -13.37 2.00 -3.93
N ILE A 188 -12.72 2.07 -5.07
CA ILE A 188 -11.41 1.49 -5.36
C ILE A 188 -10.59 2.55 -6.09
N ILE A 189 -9.30 2.33 -6.13
CA ILE A 189 -8.38 3.16 -6.89
C ILE A 189 -7.23 2.24 -7.31
N TYR A 190 -6.69 2.48 -8.49
CA TYR A 190 -5.56 1.72 -9.05
C TYR A 190 -4.94 2.52 -10.19
N ARG A 191 -3.83 2.07 -10.75
CA ARG A 191 -3.27 2.68 -11.97
C ARG A 191 -3.53 1.82 -13.19
N GLU A 192 -3.75 2.49 -14.30
CA GLU A 192 -3.88 1.89 -15.61
C GLU A 192 -2.97 2.65 -16.57
N GLN A 193 -1.84 2.03 -16.94
CA GLN A 193 -0.76 2.70 -17.68
C GLN A 193 -0.24 3.92 -16.91
N ASN A 194 -0.44 5.12 -17.45
CA ASN A 194 -0.01 6.38 -16.85
C ASN A 194 -1.13 7.08 -16.07
N ALA A 195 -2.36 6.54 -16.07
CA ALA A 195 -3.52 7.15 -15.46
C ALA A 195 -3.81 6.56 -14.07
N VAL A 196 -4.28 7.41 -13.15
CA VAL A 196 -4.90 7.00 -11.89
C VAL A 196 -6.38 6.76 -12.14
N VAL A 197 -6.86 5.55 -11.90
CA VAL A 197 -8.26 5.16 -12.03
C VAL A 197 -8.91 5.18 -10.66
N ILE A 198 -9.97 5.96 -10.51
CA ILE A 198 -10.81 5.99 -9.31
C ILE A 198 -12.14 5.33 -9.65
N GLY A 199 -12.46 4.25 -8.97
CA GLY A 199 -13.72 3.53 -9.10
C GLY A 199 -14.64 3.86 -7.93
N VAL A 200 -15.88 4.25 -8.20
CA VAL A 200 -16.93 4.43 -7.19
C VAL A 200 -18.23 3.84 -7.69
N TYR A 201 -19.16 3.56 -6.78
CA TYR A 201 -20.50 3.14 -7.17
C TYR A 201 -21.18 4.18 -8.08
N PRO A 202 -22.04 3.76 -9.04
CA PRO A 202 -22.65 4.66 -10.01
C PRO A 202 -23.28 5.92 -9.40
N GLU A 203 -23.99 5.78 -8.29
CA GLU A 203 -24.67 6.86 -7.58
C GLU A 203 -23.72 7.87 -6.90
N LYS A 204 -22.45 7.52 -6.71
CA LYS A 204 -21.42 8.39 -6.10
C LYS A 204 -20.53 9.07 -7.14
N ARG A 205 -20.73 8.74 -8.42
CA ARG A 205 -19.87 9.19 -9.51
C ARG A 205 -19.91 10.72 -9.69
N GLU A 206 -21.09 11.31 -9.69
CA GLU A 206 -21.27 12.75 -9.90
C GLU A 206 -20.53 13.58 -8.82
N HIS A 207 -20.59 13.14 -7.56
CA HIS A 207 -19.87 13.76 -6.45
C HIS A 207 -18.35 13.69 -6.65
N LEU A 208 -17.84 12.56 -7.14
CA LEU A 208 -16.43 12.41 -7.42
C LEU A 208 -15.98 13.29 -8.59
N GLU A 209 -16.78 13.37 -9.64
CA GLU A 209 -16.54 14.26 -10.80
C GLU A 209 -16.54 15.75 -10.38
N ALA A 210 -17.27 16.13 -9.33
CA ALA A 210 -17.26 17.49 -8.79
C ALA A 210 -15.98 17.84 -8.02
N ILE A 211 -15.35 16.89 -7.32
CA ILE A 211 -14.14 17.16 -6.50
C ILE A 211 -12.83 16.95 -7.26
N ILE A 212 -12.85 16.12 -8.31
CA ILE A 212 -11.68 15.85 -9.16
C ILE A 212 -11.63 16.88 -10.30
N PRO A 213 -10.53 17.64 -10.46
CA PRO A 213 -10.41 18.62 -11.53
C PRO A 213 -10.62 18.02 -12.92
N ALA A 214 -11.58 18.56 -13.69
CA ALA A 214 -11.86 18.12 -15.05
C ALA A 214 -10.64 18.23 -16.00
N ALA A 215 -9.67 19.09 -15.69
CA ALA A 215 -8.41 19.17 -16.43
C ALA A 215 -7.57 17.89 -16.31
N TRP A 216 -7.55 17.23 -15.15
CA TRP A 216 -6.80 15.98 -14.96
C TRP A 216 -7.45 14.81 -15.72
N VAL A 217 -8.78 14.82 -15.81
CA VAL A 217 -9.54 13.83 -16.59
C VAL A 217 -9.32 14.03 -18.08
N ARG A 218 -9.42 15.28 -18.58
CA ARG A 218 -9.19 15.61 -20.00
C ARG A 218 -7.76 15.32 -20.46
N ALA A 219 -6.76 15.53 -19.58
CA ALA A 219 -5.37 15.19 -19.87
C ALA A 219 -5.10 13.68 -19.93
N GLY A 220 -6.07 12.85 -19.50
CA GLY A 220 -5.91 11.40 -19.42
C GLY A 220 -5.13 10.92 -18.19
N ASN A 221 -4.78 11.81 -17.27
CA ASN A 221 -4.03 11.51 -16.06
C ASN A 221 -4.91 10.82 -15.00
N VAL A 222 -6.21 11.12 -15.00
CA VAL A 222 -7.18 10.53 -14.06
C VAL A 222 -8.37 9.98 -14.83
N ARG A 223 -8.86 8.80 -14.44
CA ARG A 223 -10.07 8.18 -15.00
C ARG A 223 -11.04 7.89 -13.88
N ILE A 224 -12.28 8.33 -14.01
CA ILE A 224 -13.35 8.01 -13.08
C ILE A 224 -14.19 6.89 -13.70
N ARG A 225 -14.40 5.80 -12.97
CA ARG A 225 -15.18 4.63 -13.43
C ARG A 225 -16.27 4.28 -12.43
N SER A 226 -17.40 3.82 -12.96
CA SER A 226 -18.40 3.13 -12.16
C SER A 226 -17.93 1.71 -11.86
N VAL A 227 -18.07 1.28 -10.61
CA VAL A 227 -17.68 -0.06 -10.16
C VAL A 227 -18.82 -0.75 -9.41
N VAL A 228 -18.76 -2.07 -9.37
CA VAL A 228 -19.73 -2.96 -8.70
C VAL A 228 -19.24 -3.33 -7.30
N TYR A 229 -17.93 -3.30 -7.06
CA TYR A 229 -17.32 -3.70 -5.79
C TYR A 229 -16.37 -2.62 -5.27
N SER A 230 -16.52 -2.27 -3.99
CA SER A 230 -15.57 -1.43 -3.27
C SER A 230 -14.38 -2.25 -2.78
N GLN A 231 -13.31 -1.56 -2.35
CA GLN A 231 -12.14 -2.24 -1.80
C GLN A 231 -12.49 -3.06 -0.56
N GLN A 232 -13.39 -2.57 0.29
CA GLN A 232 -13.87 -3.33 1.46
C GLN A 232 -14.61 -4.61 1.05
N GLU A 233 -15.37 -4.60 -0.04
CA GLU A 233 -16.03 -5.79 -0.55
C GLU A 233 -14.99 -6.82 -1.02
N TYR A 234 -13.97 -6.38 -1.78
CA TYR A 234 -12.85 -7.25 -2.14
C TYR A 234 -12.20 -7.91 -0.92
N LEU A 235 -11.88 -7.13 0.12
CA LEU A 235 -11.30 -7.67 1.36
C LEU A 235 -12.20 -8.71 2.03
N THR A 236 -13.49 -8.42 2.11
CA THR A 236 -14.48 -9.30 2.74
C THR A 236 -14.53 -10.63 1.98
N GLN A 237 -14.56 -10.59 0.66
CA GLN A 237 -14.64 -11.77 -0.19
C GLN A 237 -13.31 -12.54 -0.19
N MET A 238 -12.17 -11.86 -0.13
CA MET A 238 -10.86 -12.49 0.05
C MET A 238 -10.78 -13.30 1.36
N LYS A 239 -11.27 -12.73 2.47
CA LYS A 239 -11.33 -13.41 3.78
C LYS A 239 -12.22 -14.66 3.70
N LYS A 240 -13.40 -14.55 3.07
CA LYS A 240 -14.30 -15.69 2.84
C LYS A 240 -13.64 -16.80 2.02
N VAL A 241 -12.99 -16.48 0.90
CA VAL A 241 -12.29 -17.47 0.07
C VAL A 241 -11.23 -18.21 0.88
N LYS A 242 -10.35 -17.49 1.58
CA LYS A 242 -9.29 -18.11 2.41
C LYS A 242 -9.88 -19.02 3.49
N TYR A 243 -10.95 -18.58 4.15
CA TYR A 243 -11.65 -19.39 5.15
C TYR A 243 -12.23 -20.68 4.56
N ILE A 244 -12.94 -20.58 3.44
CA ILE A 244 -13.55 -21.75 2.75
C ILE A 244 -12.47 -22.75 2.33
N LEU A 245 -11.36 -22.29 1.74
CA LEU A 245 -10.25 -23.17 1.35
C LEU A 245 -9.71 -23.95 2.55
N LYS A 246 -9.53 -23.28 3.70
CA LYS A 246 -9.07 -23.92 4.94
C LYS A 246 -10.08 -24.95 5.44
N GLN A 247 -11.36 -24.59 5.53
CA GLN A 247 -12.41 -25.48 6.06
C GLN A 247 -12.66 -26.71 5.18
N CYS A 248 -12.56 -26.55 3.85
CA CYS A 248 -12.73 -27.66 2.91
C CYS A 248 -11.46 -28.51 2.70
N GLY A 249 -10.38 -28.22 3.42
CA GLY A 249 -9.12 -28.99 3.33
C GLY A 249 -8.30 -28.74 2.06
N ASP A 250 -8.53 -27.62 1.37
CA ASP A 250 -7.74 -27.16 0.21
C ASP A 250 -6.82 -25.98 0.56
N GLY A 251 -6.64 -25.66 1.85
CA GLY A 251 -5.79 -24.57 2.33
C GLY A 251 -4.34 -24.68 1.84
N GLU A 252 -3.76 -25.88 1.86
CA GLU A 252 -2.39 -26.15 1.37
C GLU A 252 -2.21 -25.90 -0.14
N LYS A 253 -3.32 -25.87 -0.89
CA LYS A 253 -3.32 -25.56 -2.31
C LYS A 253 -3.30 -24.06 -2.59
N TYR A 254 -3.68 -23.22 -1.62
CA TYR A 254 -3.66 -21.76 -1.79
C TYR A 254 -2.25 -21.27 -2.13
N ARG A 255 -2.16 -20.34 -3.08
CA ARG A 255 -0.90 -19.66 -3.41
C ARG A 255 -1.05 -18.16 -3.32
N ALA A 256 -2.01 -17.59 -4.05
CA ALA A 256 -2.26 -16.16 -4.04
C ALA A 256 -3.73 -15.86 -4.29
N LEU A 257 -4.21 -14.70 -3.84
CA LEU A 257 -5.57 -14.23 -4.11
C LEU A 257 -5.59 -12.72 -4.24
N VAL A 258 -5.64 -12.21 -5.47
CA VAL A 258 -5.47 -10.78 -5.74
C VAL A 258 -6.70 -10.15 -6.40
N PRO A 259 -7.01 -8.88 -6.09
CA PRO A 259 -8.01 -8.14 -6.83
C PRO A 259 -7.51 -7.76 -8.23
N ASN A 260 -8.36 -7.98 -9.23
CA ASN A 260 -8.30 -7.42 -10.56
C ASN A 260 -9.42 -6.38 -10.69
N TYR A 261 -9.08 -5.13 -10.37
CA TYR A 261 -10.02 -4.01 -10.38
C TYR A 261 -10.54 -3.64 -11.78
N GLU A 262 -9.73 -3.87 -12.82
CA GLU A 262 -10.13 -3.60 -14.21
C GLU A 262 -11.26 -4.55 -14.65
N ARG A 263 -11.13 -5.83 -14.31
CA ARG A 263 -12.13 -6.87 -14.64
C ARG A 263 -13.20 -7.06 -13.58
N GLN A 264 -13.08 -6.37 -12.46
CA GLN A 264 -13.96 -6.47 -11.31
C GLN A 264 -14.01 -7.89 -10.71
N GLN A 265 -12.83 -8.53 -10.55
CA GLN A 265 -12.69 -9.92 -10.13
C GLN A 265 -11.60 -10.12 -9.06
N LEU A 266 -11.64 -11.25 -8.38
CA LEU A 266 -10.60 -11.83 -7.54
C LEU A 266 -9.96 -12.99 -8.31
N ILE A 267 -8.65 -12.95 -8.47
CA ILE A 267 -7.88 -14.02 -9.10
C ILE A 267 -7.31 -14.90 -8.00
N LEU A 268 -7.83 -16.11 -7.87
CA LEU A 268 -7.35 -17.13 -6.96
C LEU A 268 -6.36 -18.04 -7.69
N THR A 269 -5.09 -18.01 -7.28
CA THR A 269 -4.07 -18.95 -7.75
C THR A 269 -3.92 -20.10 -6.76
N VAL A 270 -3.99 -21.34 -7.25
CA VAL A 270 -3.85 -22.55 -6.42
C VAL A 270 -2.84 -23.52 -7.04
N SER A 271 -2.09 -24.28 -6.24
CA SER A 271 -1.04 -25.20 -6.73
C SER A 271 -1.55 -26.44 -7.45
N GLN A 272 -2.82 -26.78 -7.25
CA GLN A 272 -3.51 -27.94 -7.82
C GLN A 272 -5.01 -27.62 -7.93
N PRO A 273 -5.76 -28.32 -8.79
CA PRO A 273 -7.21 -28.18 -8.85
C PRO A 273 -7.87 -28.35 -7.47
N LEU A 274 -8.81 -27.45 -7.17
CA LEU A 274 -9.66 -27.55 -5.97
C LEU A 274 -10.53 -28.80 -6.03
N ARG A 275 -11.02 -29.26 -4.88
CA ARG A 275 -12.03 -30.33 -4.84
C ARG A 275 -13.35 -29.84 -5.41
N VAL A 276 -14.18 -30.75 -5.89
CA VAL A 276 -15.50 -30.42 -6.46
C VAL A 276 -16.37 -29.73 -5.41
N GLU A 277 -16.32 -30.22 -4.17
CA GLU A 277 -17.05 -29.73 -3.02
C GLU A 277 -16.62 -28.30 -2.68
N THR A 278 -15.30 -28.05 -2.61
CA THR A 278 -14.74 -26.70 -2.39
C THR A 278 -15.22 -25.72 -3.45
N ARG A 279 -15.22 -26.12 -4.74
CA ARG A 279 -15.73 -25.27 -5.83
C ARG A 279 -17.21 -24.95 -5.66
N LYS A 280 -18.04 -25.92 -5.29
CA LYS A 280 -19.48 -25.71 -5.03
C LYS A 280 -19.70 -24.74 -3.87
N VAL A 281 -18.93 -24.86 -2.78
CA VAL A 281 -19.02 -23.96 -1.63
C VAL A 281 -18.57 -22.55 -2.00
N LEU A 282 -17.47 -22.40 -2.74
CA LEU A 282 -17.01 -21.10 -3.23
C LEU A 282 -18.05 -20.44 -4.14
N GLN A 283 -18.60 -21.19 -5.11
CA GLN A 283 -19.61 -20.67 -6.04
C GLN A 283 -20.91 -20.22 -5.32
N LYS A 284 -21.27 -20.88 -4.22
CA LYS A 284 -22.45 -20.52 -3.42
C LYS A 284 -22.23 -19.29 -2.51
N ASN A 285 -21.01 -19.10 -2.01
CA ASN A 285 -20.74 -18.15 -0.91
C ASN A 285 -19.97 -16.89 -1.33
N ILE A 286 -19.38 -16.88 -2.52
CA ILE A 286 -18.69 -15.72 -3.08
C ILE A 286 -19.61 -15.03 -4.07
N LEU A 287 -19.51 -13.70 -4.16
CA LEU A 287 -20.34 -12.91 -5.07
C LEU A 287 -20.23 -13.42 -6.52
N PRO A 288 -21.35 -13.45 -7.27
CA PRO A 288 -21.37 -13.94 -8.64
C PRO A 288 -20.33 -13.26 -9.52
N HIS A 289 -19.66 -14.04 -10.36
CA HIS A 289 -18.62 -13.59 -11.30
C HIS A 289 -17.39 -12.93 -10.67
N MET A 290 -17.34 -12.79 -9.34
CA MET A 290 -16.23 -12.15 -8.64
C MET A 290 -15.03 -13.08 -8.55
N LEU A 291 -15.19 -14.40 -8.46
CA LEU A 291 -14.04 -15.32 -8.30
C LEU A 291 -13.62 -15.94 -9.63
N TYR A 292 -12.37 -15.72 -10.02
CA TYR A 292 -11.70 -16.39 -11.12
C TYR A 292 -10.59 -17.30 -10.58
N VAL A 293 -10.75 -18.62 -10.73
CA VAL A 293 -9.79 -19.60 -10.22
C VAL A 293 -8.79 -19.98 -11.31
N VAL A 294 -7.53 -19.67 -11.08
CA VAL A 294 -6.40 -20.11 -11.88
C VAL A 294 -5.78 -21.30 -11.18
N ALA A 295 -6.06 -22.51 -11.68
CA ALA A 295 -5.36 -23.70 -11.23
C ALA A 295 -3.93 -23.69 -11.79
N ALA A 296 -2.94 -23.71 -10.91
CA ALA A 296 -1.56 -23.95 -11.26
C ALA A 296 -1.39 -25.42 -11.64
N GLY A 297 -0.71 -25.64 -12.76
CA GLY A 297 -0.03 -26.91 -12.97
C GLY A 297 1.20 -26.98 -12.07
N GLN A 298 1.67 -28.20 -11.78
CA GLN A 298 2.96 -28.41 -11.13
C GLN A 298 4.09 -27.69 -11.91
N GLY A 299 5.07 -27.20 -11.16
CA GLY A 299 6.16 -26.37 -11.66
C GLY A 299 6.84 -26.95 -12.90
N ASN A 300 6.75 -26.18 -14.00
CA ASN A 300 7.23 -26.40 -15.38
C ASN A 300 6.16 -26.59 -16.45
N ASN A 301 4.85 -26.55 -16.15
CA ASN A 301 3.85 -26.52 -17.22
C ASN A 301 3.97 -25.21 -18.05
N PRO A 302 4.30 -25.26 -19.36
CA PRO A 302 4.50 -24.06 -20.18
C PRO A 302 3.22 -23.24 -20.36
N GLN A 303 2.06 -23.91 -20.45
CA GLN A 303 0.76 -23.28 -20.61
C GLN A 303 0.34 -22.53 -19.34
N TYR A 304 0.78 -23.01 -18.17
CA TYR A 304 0.62 -22.32 -16.90
C TYR A 304 1.47 -21.06 -16.83
N LYS A 305 2.77 -21.14 -17.17
CA LYS A 305 3.66 -19.97 -17.20
C LYS A 305 3.13 -18.91 -18.17
N GLU A 306 2.58 -19.32 -19.30
CA GLU A 306 1.95 -18.42 -20.27
C GLU A 306 0.64 -17.81 -19.73
N ASN A 307 -0.23 -18.58 -19.09
CA ASN A 307 -1.45 -18.06 -18.47
C ASN A 307 -1.16 -17.08 -17.33
N LEU A 308 -0.18 -17.39 -16.47
CA LEU A 308 0.29 -16.48 -15.43
C LEU A 308 0.97 -15.25 -15.99
N ARG A 309 1.77 -15.36 -17.05
CA ARG A 309 2.39 -14.21 -17.72
C ARG A 309 1.34 -13.34 -18.39
N ARG A 310 0.33 -13.93 -19.02
CA ARG A 310 -0.84 -13.20 -19.56
C ARG A 310 -1.59 -12.48 -18.45
N GLU A 311 -1.90 -13.17 -17.36
CA GLU A 311 -2.61 -12.54 -16.24
C GLU A 311 -1.74 -11.53 -15.51
N LYS A 312 -0.41 -11.68 -15.41
CA LYS A 312 0.51 -10.63 -14.94
C LYS A 312 0.58 -9.43 -15.87
N ASN A 313 0.55 -9.63 -17.18
CA ASN A 313 0.54 -8.52 -18.14
C ASN A 313 -0.83 -7.81 -18.17
N ARG A 314 -1.89 -8.52 -17.79
CA ARG A 314 -3.29 -8.02 -17.70
C ARG A 314 -3.62 -7.40 -16.36
N LEU A 315 -3.10 -7.96 -15.28
CA LEU A 315 -2.99 -7.32 -13.99
C LEU A 315 -1.94 -6.24 -14.17
N ARG A 316 -2.35 -5.10 -14.71
CA ARG A 316 -1.59 -3.86 -14.68
C ARG A 316 -1.48 -3.44 -13.22
N PHE A 317 -0.65 -4.21 -12.51
CA PHE A 317 -0.38 -4.07 -11.11
C PHE A 317 0.36 -2.76 -10.97
N VAL A 318 -0.30 -1.83 -10.34
CA VAL A 318 0.40 -0.93 -9.45
C VAL A 318 -0.15 -1.24 -8.07
N PRO A 319 0.47 -2.19 -7.31
CA PRO A 319 0.43 -2.00 -5.87
C PRO A 319 1.03 -0.62 -5.65
N TYR A 320 0.64 0.02 -4.56
CA TYR A 320 1.05 1.39 -4.22
C TYR A 320 0.03 2.45 -4.55
N VAL A 321 -1.23 2.05 -4.40
CA VAL A 321 -2.23 2.97 -3.94
C VAL A 321 -2.06 3.17 -2.42
N PRO A 322 -2.02 4.41 -1.94
CA PRO A 322 -2.21 4.72 -0.53
C PRO A 322 -3.37 3.95 0.12
N GLY A 323 -3.14 3.31 1.28
CA GLY A 323 -4.19 2.68 2.09
C GLY A 323 -4.69 1.29 1.64
N LEU A 324 -3.95 0.57 0.80
CA LEU A 324 -4.16 -0.88 0.66
C LEU A 324 -4.06 -1.54 2.04
N SER A 325 -4.96 -2.48 2.32
CA SER A 325 -4.83 -3.23 3.57
C SER A 325 -3.57 -4.11 3.49
N PRO A 326 -2.93 -4.39 4.63
CA PRO A 326 -1.76 -5.26 4.68
C PRO A 326 -2.00 -6.62 4.00
N GLU A 327 -3.21 -7.17 4.12
CA GLU A 327 -3.61 -8.42 3.48
C GLU A 327 -3.71 -8.34 1.96
N MET A 328 -4.08 -7.18 1.39
CA MET A 328 -4.06 -6.96 -0.06
C MET A 328 -2.63 -6.88 -0.57
N GLU A 329 -1.74 -6.22 0.17
CA GLU A 329 -0.35 -6.13 -0.22
C GLU A 329 0.36 -7.48 -0.19
N GLN A 330 0.12 -8.26 0.87
CA GLN A 330 0.64 -9.63 0.95
C GLN A 330 0.13 -10.47 -0.21
N ALA A 331 -1.15 -10.36 -0.55
CA ALA A 331 -1.70 -11.09 -1.69
C ALA A 331 -1.01 -10.71 -3.02
N ILE A 332 -0.69 -9.43 -3.22
CA ILE A 332 0.02 -8.96 -4.41
C ILE A 332 1.44 -9.50 -4.44
N ASP A 333 2.15 -9.45 -3.31
CA ASP A 333 3.50 -10.00 -3.17
C ASP A 333 3.50 -11.53 -3.43
N ASP A 334 2.54 -12.27 -2.86
CA ASP A 334 2.35 -13.71 -3.10
C ASP A 334 2.13 -14.00 -4.60
N PHE A 335 1.28 -13.21 -5.27
CA PHE A 335 1.02 -13.38 -6.69
C PHE A 335 2.26 -13.07 -7.54
N GLN A 336 2.97 -11.97 -7.25
CA GLN A 336 4.20 -11.61 -7.95
C GLN A 336 5.26 -12.70 -7.80
N TYR A 337 5.41 -13.27 -6.61
CA TYR A 337 6.30 -14.39 -6.35
C TYR A 337 5.94 -15.61 -7.20
N GLU A 338 4.67 -16.00 -7.24
CA GLU A 338 4.21 -17.13 -8.04
C GLU A 338 4.44 -16.93 -9.55
N VAL A 339 4.33 -15.70 -10.06
CA VAL A 339 4.63 -15.43 -11.48
C VAL A 339 6.13 -15.44 -11.80
N MET A 340 7.00 -15.19 -10.82
CA MET A 340 8.45 -15.15 -11.02
C MET A 340 9.13 -16.54 -10.96
N ARG A 341 8.41 -17.58 -10.51
CA ARG A 341 8.87 -18.97 -10.41
C ARG A 341 8.56 -19.76 -11.70
#